data_AF-A0A5K1BSU7-F1
#
_entry.id   AF-A0A5K1BSU7-F1
#
_cell.length_a   1.000
_cell.length_b   1.000
_cell.length_c   1.000
_cell.angle_alpha   90.00
_cell.angle_beta   90.00
_cell.angle_gamma   90.00
#
_symmetry.space_group_name_H-M   'P 1'
#
loop_
_entity.id
_entity.type
_entity.pdbx_description
1 polymer ?
#
loop_
_entity_poly.entity_id
_entity_poly.type
_entity_poly.pdbx_seq_one_letter_code
_entity_poly.pdbx_strand_id
1 'polypeptide(L)'
;VMDCMEAFSKGIHRALVPLTSCTDEVIGVELSESSAGYQMLTQMDVLSFLDNHRTEIDGIMSLSITELGAIQESVFAVPGHMKVMEAVKCMRSASLNAVPIIEAPKTTYTAPDLIN
;
A
#
# COMPACT_ATOMS: atom_id res chain seq x y z
N VAL A 1 -3.75 14.69 -4.13
CA VAL A 1 -2.47 14.30 -3.49
C VAL A 1 -2.63 13.07 -2.61
N MET A 2 -3.57 13.03 -1.65
CA MET A 2 -3.83 11.82 -0.84
C MET A 2 -4.11 10.58 -1.69
N ASP A 3 -4.92 10.71 -2.76
CA ASP A 3 -5.23 9.59 -3.66
C ASP A 3 -3.98 9.00 -4.33
N CYS A 4 -2.92 9.81 -4.49
CA CYS A 4 -1.65 9.36 -5.04
C CYS A 4 -0.83 8.55 -4.03
N MET A 5 -1.05 8.72 -2.71
CA MET A 5 -0.30 7.99 -1.69
C MET A 5 -0.63 6.49 -1.71
N GLU A 6 -1.87 6.11 -2.02
CA GLU A 6 -2.25 4.70 -2.20
C GLU A 6 -1.56 4.09 -3.44
N ALA A 7 -1.53 4.82 -4.54
CA ALA A 7 -0.80 4.38 -5.73
C ALA A 7 0.70 4.22 -5.41
N PHE A 8 1.26 5.17 -4.66
CA PHE A 8 2.65 5.14 -4.25
C PHE A 8 2.99 3.98 -3.32
N SER A 9 2.10 3.61 -2.39
CA SER A 9 2.30 2.45 -1.52
C SER A 9 2.25 1.10 -2.26
N LYS A 10 1.71 1.08 -3.48
CA LYS A 10 1.63 -0.10 -4.37
C LYS A 10 2.77 -0.19 -5.39
N GLY A 11 3.80 0.65 -5.27
CA GLY A 11 4.96 0.63 -6.16
C GLY A 11 4.83 1.49 -7.42
N ILE A 12 3.79 2.33 -7.53
CA ILE A 12 3.77 3.38 -8.55
C ILE A 12 4.66 4.54 -8.07
N HIS A 13 5.60 5.00 -8.88
CA HIS A 13 6.58 6.01 -8.42
C HIS A 13 6.21 7.45 -8.78
N ARG A 14 5.29 7.64 -9.74
CA ARG A 14 4.94 8.92 -10.36
C ARG A 14 3.45 8.97 -10.65
N ALA A 15 2.81 10.10 -10.39
CA ALA A 15 1.42 10.36 -10.69
C ALA A 15 1.27 11.74 -11.36
N LEU A 16 0.39 11.86 -12.35
CA LEU A 16 -0.01 13.17 -12.87
C LEU A 16 -1.15 13.69 -11.99
N VAL A 17 -0.95 14.87 -11.43
CA VAL A 17 -1.92 15.55 -10.58
C VAL A 17 -2.38 16.80 -11.32
N PRO A 18 -3.70 17.02 -11.48
CA PRO A 18 -4.19 18.24 -12.09
C PRO A 18 -3.84 19.43 -11.20
N LEU A 19 -3.24 20.45 -11.80
CA LEU A 19 -3.14 21.77 -11.20
C LEU A 19 -4.53 22.40 -11.30
N THR A 20 -5.05 22.87 -10.18
CA THR A 20 -6.21 23.77 -10.22
C THR A 20 -5.76 25.02 -10.96
N SER A 21 -6.18 25.18 -12.21
CA SER A 21 -6.02 26.44 -12.92
C SER A 21 -6.66 27.53 -12.06
N CYS A 22 -5.87 28.53 -11.67
CA CYS A 22 -6.42 29.72 -11.05
C CYS A 22 -7.46 30.30 -12.01
N THR A 23 -8.75 30.15 -11.71
CA THR A 23 -9.80 30.89 -12.39
C THR A 23 -9.87 32.28 -11.76
N ASP A 24 -8.76 33.02 -11.80
CA ASP A 24 -8.83 34.46 -11.61
C ASP A 24 -9.34 35.04 -12.94
N GLU A 25 -10.65 35.31 -12.93
CA GLU A 25 -11.34 36.34 -13.71
C GLU A 25 -10.61 36.85 -14.98
N VAL A 26 -10.71 36.11 -16.08
CA VAL A 26 -10.49 36.70 -17.41
C VAL A 26 -11.84 36.93 -18.07
N ILE A 27 -12.38 38.14 -17.84
CA ILE A 27 -13.45 38.73 -18.63
C ILE A 27 -12.85 39.05 -20.01
N GLY A 28 -12.82 38.06 -20.91
CA GLY A 28 -12.28 38.25 -22.26
C GLY A 28 -12.50 37.03 -23.13
N VAL A 29 -13.48 37.12 -24.03
CA VAL A 29 -14.04 36.03 -24.86
C VAL A 29 -13.07 35.51 -25.94
N GLU A 30 -11.74 35.65 -25.85
CA GLU A 30 -10.86 35.22 -26.97
C GLU A 30 -9.53 34.52 -26.65
N LEU A 31 -9.16 34.21 -25.41
CA LEU A 31 -7.95 33.40 -25.15
C LEU A 31 -8.09 32.55 -23.89
N SER A 32 -8.64 31.36 -24.01
CA SER A 32 -8.52 30.34 -22.97
C SER A 32 -8.66 28.95 -23.60
N GLU A 33 -7.64 28.54 -24.36
CA GLU A 33 -7.25 27.13 -24.31
C GLU A 33 -6.73 26.87 -22.89
N SER A 34 -7.66 26.74 -21.94
CA SER A 34 -7.38 26.33 -20.56
C SER A 34 -6.88 24.89 -20.62
N SER A 35 -5.59 24.73 -20.90
CA SER A 35 -4.90 23.50 -20.53
C SER A 35 -4.92 23.46 -19.02
N ALA A 36 -5.75 22.58 -18.45
CA ALA A 36 -5.58 22.19 -17.06
C ALA A 36 -4.14 21.66 -16.95
N GLY A 37 -3.23 22.46 -16.42
CA GLY A 37 -1.84 22.07 -16.28
C GLY A 37 -1.79 20.81 -15.43
N TYR A 38 -1.07 19.78 -15.85
CA TYR A 38 -0.79 18.64 -14.98
C TYR A 38 0.61 18.77 -14.45
N GLN A 39 0.77 18.58 -13.15
CA GLN A 39 2.09 18.44 -12.54
C GLN A 39 2.35 16.97 -12.28
N MET A 40 3.58 16.57 -12.53
CA MET A 40 4.06 15.27 -12.11
C MET A 40 4.45 15.31 -10.64
N LEU A 41 3.82 14.46 -9.84
CA LEU A 41 4.19 14.19 -8.46
C LEU A 41 4.93 12.86 -8.41
N THR A 42 6.05 12.82 -7.72
CA THR A 42 6.86 11.61 -7.51
C THR A 42 6.89 11.22 -6.03
N GLN A 43 7.26 9.97 -5.74
CA GLN A 43 7.56 9.57 -4.37
C GLN A 43 8.65 10.44 -3.73
N MET A 44 9.63 10.90 -4.51
CA MET A 44 10.70 11.76 -3.99
C MET A 44 10.18 13.14 -3.57
N ASP A 45 9.18 13.67 -4.27
CA ASP A 45 8.53 14.93 -3.88
C ASP A 45 7.81 14.79 -2.53
N VAL A 46 7.17 13.64 -2.29
CA VAL A 46 6.55 13.33 -0.99
C VAL A 46 7.61 13.21 0.11
N LEU A 47 8.70 12.49 -0.14
CA LEU A 47 9.80 12.38 0.82
C LEU A 47 10.43 13.74 1.13
N SER A 48 10.68 14.55 0.10
CA SER A 48 11.22 15.91 0.25
C SER A 48 10.26 16.79 1.04
N PHE A 49 8.95 16.67 0.80
CA PHE A 49 7.93 17.38 1.59
C PHE A 49 7.98 16.97 3.07
N LEU A 50 8.04 15.67 3.37
CA LEU A 50 8.12 15.18 4.76
C LEU A 50 9.40 15.64 5.46
N ASP A 51 10.54 15.59 4.77
CA ASP A 51 11.82 16.03 5.33
C ASP A 51 11.84 17.54 5.63
N ASN A 52 11.29 18.36 4.71
CA ASN A 52 11.16 19.81 4.92
C ASN A 52 10.25 20.18 6.09
N HIS A 53 9.28 19.33 6.43
CA HIS A 53 8.35 19.54 7.56
C HIS A 53 8.68 18.65 8.76
N ARG A 54 9.90 18.09 8.81
CA ARG A 54 10.30 17.09 9.82
C ARG A 54 10.02 17.53 11.25
N THR A 55 10.25 18.80 11.58
CA THR A 55 10.01 19.32 12.93
C THR A 55 8.54 19.30 13.34
N GLU A 56 7.62 19.41 12.39
CA GLU A 56 6.18 19.35 12.64
C GLU A 56 5.68 17.91 12.82
N ILE A 57 6.36 16.94 12.19
CA ILE A 57 5.99 15.52 12.19
C ILE A 57 6.97 14.63 12.97
N ASP A 58 7.88 15.21 13.75
CA ASP A 58 8.97 14.50 14.43
C ASP A 58 8.43 13.42 15.38
N GLY A 59 7.30 13.69 16.03
CA GLY A 59 6.63 12.71 16.90
C GLY A 59 6.19 11.44 16.20
N ILE A 60 6.01 11.45 14.87
CA ILE A 60 5.70 10.25 14.07
C ILE A 60 6.98 9.70 13.43
N MET A 61 7.84 10.56 12.89
CA MET A 61 9.07 10.13 12.19
C MET A 61 10.16 9.59 13.11
N SER A 62 10.08 9.87 14.41
CA SER A 62 10.99 9.31 15.43
C SER A 62 10.59 7.91 15.90
N LEU A 63 9.35 7.48 15.63
CA LEU A 63 8.86 6.17 16.06
C LEU A 63 9.47 5.07 15.20
N SER A 64 9.87 3.99 15.84
CA SER A 64 10.21 2.75 15.17
C SER A 64 8.98 2.10 14.54
N ILE A 65 9.20 1.22 13.56
CA ILE A 65 8.12 0.43 12.93
C ILE A 65 7.34 -0.39 13.98
N THR A 66 8.04 -0.84 15.03
CA THR A 66 7.44 -1.54 16.17
C THR A 66 6.49 -0.62 16.96
N GLU A 67 6.93 0.58 17.30
CA GLU A 67 6.13 1.55 18.05
C GLU A 67 4.92 2.06 17.26
N LEU A 68 5.02 2.06 15.92
CA LEU A 68 3.89 2.36 15.03
C LEU A 68 2.85 1.24 14.97
N GLY A 69 3.08 0.09 15.60
CA GLY A 69 2.19 -1.07 15.52
C GLY A 69 2.10 -1.67 14.12
N ALA A 70 3.07 -1.35 13.24
CA ALA A 70 3.10 -1.81 11.86
C ALA A 70 3.66 -3.23 11.71
N ILE A 71 4.24 -3.80 12.78
CA ILE A 71 4.71 -5.18 12.81
C ILE A 71 3.56 -6.09 13.23
N GLN A 72 3.11 -6.94 12.32
CA GLN A 72 2.20 -8.04 12.61
C GLN A 72 3.02 -9.28 12.99
N GLU A 73 2.95 -9.74 14.24
CA GLU A 73 3.74 -10.89 14.74
C GLU A 73 3.40 -12.20 14.00
N SER A 74 2.14 -12.36 13.58
CA SER A 74 1.67 -13.53 12.85
C SER A 74 0.86 -13.11 11.64
N VAL A 75 1.21 -13.63 10.47
CA VAL A 75 0.46 -13.45 9.23
C VAL A 75 -0.09 -14.81 8.80
N PHE A 76 -1.36 -14.85 8.39
CA PHE A 76 -1.96 -16.05 7.82
C PHE A 76 -1.41 -16.27 6.40
N ALA A 77 -0.67 -17.36 6.20
CA ALA A 77 -0.07 -17.70 4.92
C ALA A 77 -0.49 -19.11 4.48
N VAL A 78 -0.51 -19.36 3.17
CA VAL A 78 -0.81 -20.69 2.62
C VAL A 78 0.45 -21.30 2.00
N PRO A 79 0.73 -22.60 2.23
CA PRO A 79 1.83 -23.28 1.55
C PRO A 79 1.64 -23.32 0.03
N GLY A 80 2.71 -23.15 -0.74
CA GLY A 80 2.67 -23.23 -2.21
C GLY A 80 2.21 -24.57 -2.78
N HIS A 81 2.27 -25.65 -1.98
CA HIS A 81 1.78 -26.97 -2.35
C HIS A 81 0.32 -27.23 -1.92
N MET A 82 -0.32 -26.30 -1.21
CA MET A 82 -1.73 -26.42 -0.82
C MET A 82 -2.63 -26.34 -2.06
N LYS A 83 -3.66 -27.19 -2.13
CA LYS A 83 -4.66 -27.10 -3.20
C LYS A 83 -5.42 -25.78 -3.11
N VAL A 84 -5.67 -25.16 -4.27
CA VAL A 84 -6.39 -23.88 -4.37
C VAL A 84 -7.73 -23.89 -3.63
N MET A 85 -8.50 -24.99 -3.72
CA MET A 85 -9.78 -25.08 -3.01
C MET A 85 -9.62 -25.00 -1.49
N GLU A 86 -8.57 -25.61 -0.93
CA GLU A 86 -8.31 -25.56 0.51
C GLU A 86 -7.81 -24.19 0.92
N ALA A 87 -6.97 -23.54 0.10
CA ALA A 87 -6.56 -22.16 0.32
C ALA A 87 -7.76 -21.21 0.34
N VAL A 88 -8.70 -21.33 -0.61
CA VAL A 88 -9.93 -20.51 -0.66
C VAL A 88 -10.83 -20.77 0.54
N LYS A 89 -10.96 -22.02 1.00
CA LYS A 89 -11.72 -22.33 2.23
C LYS A 89 -11.09 -21.65 3.44
N CYS A 90 -9.76 -21.78 3.61
CA CYS A 90 -9.02 -21.11 4.67
C CYS A 90 -9.21 -19.59 4.65
N MET A 91 -9.08 -18.96 3.48
CA MET A 91 -9.31 -17.53 3.29
C MET A 91 -10.73 -17.12 3.72
N ARG A 92 -11.75 -17.88 3.32
CA ARG A 92 -13.15 -17.61 3.72
C ARG A 92 -13.37 -17.79 5.22
N SER A 93 -12.85 -18.87 5.81
CA SER A 93 -12.96 -19.13 7.25
C SER A 93 -12.27 -18.06 8.09
N ALA A 94 -11.15 -17.51 7.61
CA ALA A 94 -10.43 -16.43 8.26
C ALA A 94 -10.93 -15.02 7.87
N SER A 95 -11.93 -14.91 6.99
CA SER A 95 -12.43 -13.62 6.44
C SER A 95 -11.32 -12.77 5.79
N LEU A 96 -10.40 -13.41 5.07
CA LEU A 96 -9.26 -12.77 4.42
C LEU A 96 -9.47 -12.61 2.91
N ASN A 97 -9.19 -11.43 2.38
CA ASN A 97 -9.28 -11.13 0.94
C ASN A 97 -8.05 -11.60 0.16
N ALA A 98 -6.91 -11.73 0.83
CA ALA A 98 -5.65 -12.17 0.25
C ALA A 98 -4.81 -12.88 1.32
N VAL A 99 -3.98 -13.82 0.88
CA VAL A 99 -3.00 -14.52 1.71
C VAL A 99 -1.70 -14.66 0.92
N PRO A 100 -0.53 -14.42 1.54
CA PRO A 100 0.74 -14.74 0.92
C PRO A 100 0.88 -16.26 0.73
N ILE A 101 1.52 -16.63 -0.39
CA ILE A 101 1.92 -18.01 -0.66
C ILE A 101 3.37 -18.16 -0.21
N ILE A 102 3.64 -19.14 0.65
CA ILE A 102 4.98 -19.39 1.19
C ILE A 102 5.48 -20.79 0.85
N GLU A 103 6.80 -20.95 0.76
CA GLU A 103 7.41 -22.28 0.73
C GLU A 103 7.47 -22.86 2.14
N ALA A 104 6.40 -23.58 2.51
CA ALA A 104 6.40 -24.32 3.77
C ALA A 104 7.11 -25.68 3.58
N PRO A 105 7.85 -26.16 4.59
CA PRO A 105 8.35 -27.52 4.61
C PRO A 105 7.18 -28.48 4.39
N LYS A 106 7.40 -29.53 3.58
CA LYS A 106 6.43 -30.63 3.52
C LYS A 106 6.46 -31.32 4.86
N THR A 107 5.59 -30.93 5.79
CA THR A 107 5.36 -31.70 7.01
C THR A 107 4.76 -33.05 6.58
N THR A 108 5.59 -34.08 6.53
CA THR A 108 5.14 -35.47 6.55
C THR A 108 4.45 -35.68 7.90
N TYR A 109 3.13 -35.54 7.92
CA TYR A 109 2.31 -36.01 9.03
C TYR A 109 2.50 -37.53 9.10
N THR A 110 3.39 -38.01 9.96
CA THR A 110 3.31 -39.37 10.49
C THR A 110 2.17 -39.35 11.50
N ALA A 111 1.05 -39.98 11.17
CA ALA A 111 -0.02 -40.20 12.13
C ALA A 111 0.58 -40.85 13.39
N PRO A 112 0.18 -40.45 14.61
CA PRO A 112 0.62 -41.15 15.81
C PRO A 112 0.15 -42.61 15.72
N ASP A 113 1.08 -43.54 15.92
CA ASP A 113 0.79 -44.97 15.95
C ASP A 113 -0.37 -45.21 16.94
N LEU A 114 -1.50 -45.67 16.41
CA LEU A 114 -2.59 -46.19 17.22
C LEU A 114 -2.09 -47.51 17.83
N ILE A 115 -1.60 -47.43 19.06
CA ILE A 115 -1.33 -48.60 19.89
C ILE A 115 -2.67 -49.27 20.18
N ASN A 116 -2.87 -50.47 19.63
CA ASN A 116 -3.73 -51.52 20.17
C ASN A 116 -3.01 -52.86 20.01
#